data_AF-A0A7Y3K8H3-F1
#
_entry.id   AF-A0A7Y3K8H3-F1
#
_cell.length_a   1.000
_cell.length_b   1.000
_cell.length_c   1.000
_cell.angle_alpha   90.00
_cell.angle_beta   90.00
_cell.angle_gamma   90.00
#
_symmetry.space_group_name_H-M   'P 1'
#
loop_
_entity.id
_entity.type
_entity.pdbx_description
1 polymer ?
#
loop_
_entity_poly.entity_id
_entity_poly.type
_entity_poly.pdbx_seq_one_letter_code
_entity_poly.pdbx_strand_id
1 'polypeptide(L)'
;MKKQIRSRVLALGVAGVLVAGGALPLIPMAVAQTQGTASAAELLTRGATLLKQSQFATAKKVLLSINPSQLTPVDRTTLESLLEKADVGLAASAKAEDIFHNAEMSFQDGHLAHAASLYRYLIQDSSAAPEIRRDAQDNLALTEAKQKEMVPAMNQLLQKAIAAYNAKNYDAAEADLYTIRKSGVDLGNNNNVPATYENLIAQQRVAQVNAIIAAEKAKAAAAAESRLKAQRQAAQAAQAAKEAKLAMAQRQAAAHAAQLAAARQAQEAKAAAAAHQLAMQKAAAAAALAAHEQQVQQQLAAQQNQQETQRAAQRSAAALAAQKQAEQEAAAAKLAAEQKAREAAAAKLAAEQKAKQAAEAAAAAAAREK
;
A
#
# COMPACT_ATOMS: atom_id res chain seq x y z
N MET A 1 20.63 26.89 3.22
CA MET A 1 21.72 27.88 3.18
C MET A 1 22.18 28.05 1.75
N LYS A 2 21.80 29.16 1.08
CA LYS A 2 22.11 29.43 -0.34
C LYS A 2 23.45 30.17 -0.42
N LYS A 3 24.48 29.52 -0.97
CA LYS A 3 25.81 30.12 -1.21
C LYS A 3 25.78 30.85 -2.56
N GLN A 4 25.80 32.18 -2.54
CA GLN A 4 25.94 33.00 -3.74
C GLN A 4 27.39 32.94 -4.24
N ILE A 5 27.59 32.48 -5.48
CA ILE A 5 28.86 32.55 -6.20
C ILE A 5 28.87 33.89 -6.92
N ARG A 6 29.73 34.82 -6.48
CA ARG A 6 29.99 36.08 -7.16
C ARG A 6 31.14 35.88 -8.16
N SER A 7 30.78 35.76 -9.43
CA SER A 7 31.73 35.80 -10.56
C SER A 7 32.38 37.19 -10.62
N ARG A 8 33.71 37.24 -10.54
CA ARG A 8 34.49 38.43 -10.88
C ARG A 8 35.11 38.20 -12.26
N VAL A 9 34.54 38.88 -13.25
CA VAL A 9 35.14 39.06 -14.57
C VAL A 9 36.26 40.09 -14.41
N LEU A 10 37.49 39.71 -14.76
CA LEU A 10 38.61 40.63 -14.89
C LEU A 10 38.88 40.81 -16.38
N ALA A 11 38.57 42.00 -16.89
CA ALA A 11 38.91 42.47 -18.23
C ALA A 11 39.84 43.67 -18.06
N LEU A 12 41.06 43.60 -18.61
CA LEU A 12 42.04 44.69 -18.77
C LEU A 12 43.34 44.03 -19.26
N GLY A 13 44.04 44.44 -20.31
CA GLY A 13 43.90 45.52 -21.27
C GLY A 13 45.10 45.41 -22.20
N VAL A 14 44.88 45.47 -23.52
CA VAL A 14 45.94 45.46 -24.53
C VAL A 14 46.41 46.90 -24.73
N ALA A 15 47.61 47.22 -24.27
CA ALA A 15 48.28 48.47 -24.58
C ALA A 15 49.29 48.23 -25.70
N GLY A 16 48.97 48.74 -26.90
CA GLY A 16 49.90 48.84 -28.01
C GLY A 16 50.92 49.95 -27.77
N VAL A 17 52.17 49.69 -28.13
CA VAL A 17 53.20 50.73 -28.29
C VAL A 17 53.71 50.65 -29.73
N LEU A 18 53.61 51.80 -30.37
CA LEU A 18 54.00 52.08 -31.74
C LEU A 18 55.13 53.13 -31.68
N VAL A 19 56.03 53.07 -32.66
CA VAL A 19 56.99 54.12 -33.10
C VAL A 19 58.40 54.12 -32.48
N ALA A 20 59.38 53.75 -33.31
CA ALA A 20 60.54 54.58 -33.74
C ALA A 20 61.37 53.71 -34.71
N GLY A 21 61.66 54.09 -35.96
CA GLY A 21 62.19 55.39 -36.36
C GLY A 21 63.71 55.27 -36.50
N GLY A 22 64.19 54.52 -37.51
CA GLY A 22 65.62 54.31 -37.78
C GLY A 22 65.87 54.14 -39.27
N ALA A 23 66.24 55.25 -39.91
CA ALA A 23 66.66 55.29 -41.31
C ALA A 23 68.01 54.58 -41.48
N LEU A 24 68.08 53.66 -42.45
CA LEU A 24 69.35 53.09 -42.92
C LEU A 24 69.55 53.44 -44.40
N PRO A 25 70.79 53.77 -44.81
CA PRO A 25 71.10 54.23 -46.15
C PRO A 25 71.03 53.10 -47.19
N LEU A 26 70.47 53.44 -48.34
CA LEU A 26 70.48 52.65 -49.57
C LEU A 26 71.92 52.50 -50.08
N ILE A 27 72.47 51.28 -49.96
CA ILE A 27 73.69 50.86 -50.67
C ILE A 27 73.24 50.17 -51.96
N PRO A 28 73.59 50.67 -53.16
CA PRO A 28 73.24 50.03 -54.42
C PRO A 28 74.23 48.90 -54.70
N MET A 29 73.89 47.66 -54.32
CA MET A 29 74.57 46.48 -54.82
C MET A 29 73.91 46.03 -56.12
N ALA A 30 74.30 46.69 -57.21
CA ALA A 30 74.16 46.15 -58.55
C ALA A 30 75.23 45.07 -58.75
N VAL A 31 74.89 43.83 -58.44
CA VAL A 31 75.54 42.65 -58.99
C VAL A 31 74.43 41.74 -59.52
N ALA A 32 73.96 42.05 -60.74
CA ALA A 32 73.24 41.11 -61.57
C ALA A 32 74.24 40.04 -62.05
N GLN A 33 74.73 39.21 -61.13
CA GLN A 33 75.19 37.89 -61.52
C GLN A 33 73.93 37.13 -61.91
N THR A 34 73.90 36.68 -63.16
CA THR A 34 73.02 35.63 -63.65
C THR A 34 73.14 34.44 -62.68
N GLN A 35 72.30 34.43 -61.63
CA GLN A 35 72.03 33.21 -60.88
C GLN A 35 71.42 32.28 -61.91
N GLY A 36 72.26 31.40 -62.46
CA GLY A 36 71.80 30.27 -63.24
C GLY A 36 70.69 29.64 -62.41
N THR A 37 69.47 29.67 -62.93
CA THR A 37 68.32 29.05 -62.29
C THR A 37 68.72 27.62 -62.01
N ALA A 38 68.89 27.28 -60.73
CA ALA A 38 69.28 25.94 -60.33
C ALA A 38 68.34 24.94 -61.02
N SER A 39 68.92 23.93 -61.65
CA SER A 39 68.14 22.94 -62.39
C SER A 39 67.18 22.22 -61.45
N ALA A 40 66.07 21.69 -62.00
CA ALA A 40 65.08 20.96 -61.23
C ALA A 40 65.70 19.78 -60.42
N ALA A 41 66.73 19.12 -60.97
CA ALA A 41 67.47 18.05 -60.30
C ALA A 41 68.34 18.54 -59.12
N GLU A 42 68.97 19.70 -59.25
CA GLU A 42 69.74 20.32 -58.16
C GLU A 42 68.82 20.75 -57.02
N LEU A 43 67.65 21.33 -57.34
CA LEU A 43 66.64 21.69 -56.34
C LEU A 43 66.09 20.45 -55.60
N LEU A 44 65.88 19.34 -56.32
CA LEU A 44 65.44 18.08 -55.71
C LEU A 44 66.49 17.52 -54.73
N THR A 45 67.76 17.54 -55.14
CA THR A 45 68.90 17.13 -54.28
C THR A 45 69.06 18.04 -53.06
N ARG A 46 68.88 19.35 -53.24
CA ARG A 46 68.89 20.33 -52.15
C ARG A 46 67.73 20.09 -51.17
N GLY A 47 66.51 19.89 -51.68
CA GLY A 47 65.35 19.55 -50.87
C GLY A 47 65.54 18.27 -50.05
N ALA A 48 66.10 17.23 -50.66
CA ALA A 48 66.46 15.98 -49.96
C ALA A 48 67.52 16.20 -48.87
N THR A 49 68.51 17.05 -49.12
CA THR A 49 69.54 17.42 -48.12
C THR A 49 68.91 18.19 -46.95
N LEU A 50 68.03 19.16 -47.23
CA LEU A 50 67.31 19.91 -46.21
C LEU A 50 66.43 19.01 -45.35
N LEU A 51 65.80 17.98 -45.93
CA LEU A 51 65.05 16.96 -45.19
C LEU A 51 65.95 16.16 -44.24
N LYS A 52 67.16 15.77 -44.69
CA LYS A 52 68.15 15.10 -43.83
C LYS A 52 68.65 15.98 -42.69
N GLN A 53 68.58 17.30 -42.86
CA GLN A 53 68.93 18.29 -41.84
C GLN A 53 67.73 18.68 -40.96
N SER A 54 66.58 18.00 -41.08
CA SER A 54 65.33 18.32 -40.39
C SER A 54 64.78 19.73 -40.66
N GLN A 55 65.20 20.39 -41.74
CA GLN A 55 64.68 21.69 -42.16
C GLN A 55 63.42 21.52 -43.01
N PHE A 56 62.38 20.88 -42.45
CA PHE A 56 61.20 20.41 -43.19
C PHE A 56 60.44 21.54 -43.91
N ALA A 57 60.28 22.71 -43.29
CA ALA A 57 59.61 23.87 -43.89
C ALA A 57 60.37 24.40 -45.12
N THR A 58 61.68 24.62 -44.96
CA THR A 58 62.56 25.07 -46.03
C THR A 58 62.64 24.04 -47.14
N ALA A 59 62.76 22.74 -46.79
CA ALA A 59 62.76 21.65 -47.74
C ALA A 59 61.47 21.61 -48.56
N LYS A 60 60.30 21.66 -47.92
CA LYS A 60 59.00 21.70 -48.60
C LYS A 60 58.90 22.88 -49.55
N LYS A 61 59.32 24.09 -49.12
CA LYS A 61 59.31 25.29 -49.97
C LYS A 61 60.20 25.11 -51.22
N VAL A 62 61.41 24.56 -51.06
CA VAL A 62 62.33 24.28 -52.17
C VAL A 62 61.73 23.22 -53.10
N LEU A 63 61.18 22.14 -52.56
CA LEU A 63 60.57 21.05 -53.34
C LEU A 63 59.33 21.52 -54.13
N LEU A 64 58.45 22.31 -53.52
CA LEU A 64 57.26 22.89 -54.17
C LEU A 64 57.60 23.90 -55.28
N SER A 65 58.82 24.44 -55.30
CA SER A 65 59.26 25.36 -56.36
C SER A 65 59.66 24.66 -57.66
N ILE A 66 59.80 23.33 -57.63
CA ILE A 66 60.21 22.53 -58.80
C ILE A 66 59.03 22.34 -59.73
N ASN A 67 59.18 22.68 -61.01
CA ASN A 67 58.17 22.39 -62.02
C ASN A 67 58.23 20.89 -62.41
N PRO A 68 57.17 20.09 -62.15
CA PRO A 68 57.20 18.65 -62.40
C PRO A 68 57.41 18.28 -63.88
N SER A 69 57.05 19.16 -64.83
CA SER A 69 57.25 18.89 -66.26
C SER A 69 58.72 18.88 -66.68
N GLN A 70 59.60 19.49 -65.88
CA GLN A 70 61.05 19.51 -66.10
C GLN A 70 61.77 18.29 -65.52
N LEU A 71 61.06 17.43 -64.78
CA LEU A 71 61.60 16.23 -64.14
C LEU A 71 61.30 14.97 -64.97
N THR A 72 62.20 13.99 -64.89
CA THR A 72 61.96 12.64 -65.40
C THR A 72 60.83 11.95 -64.61
N PRO A 73 60.16 10.91 -65.13
CA PRO A 73 59.13 10.18 -64.39
C PRO A 73 59.61 9.67 -63.02
N VAL A 74 60.85 9.19 -62.94
CA VAL A 74 61.46 8.70 -61.68
C VAL A 74 61.67 9.84 -60.68
N ASP A 75 62.13 10.99 -61.16
CA ASP A 75 62.34 12.17 -60.31
C ASP A 75 61.02 12.76 -59.81
N ARG A 76 59.92 12.66 -60.57
CA ARG A 76 58.58 13.08 -60.10
C ARG A 76 58.11 12.24 -58.94
N THR A 77 58.21 10.91 -59.03
CA THR A 77 57.89 10.01 -57.90
C THR A 77 58.78 10.32 -56.69
N THR A 78 60.06 10.63 -56.92
CA THR A 78 60.98 11.03 -55.85
C THR A 78 60.55 12.36 -55.21
N LEU A 79 60.16 13.36 -56.01
CA LEU A 79 59.65 14.64 -55.54
C LEU A 79 58.41 14.48 -54.66
N GLU A 80 57.43 13.69 -55.10
CA GLU A 80 56.22 13.38 -54.34
C GLU A 80 56.56 12.72 -52.98
N SER A 81 57.43 11.71 -52.98
CA SER A 81 57.89 11.06 -51.75
C SER A 81 58.61 12.02 -50.80
N LEU A 82 59.43 12.94 -51.33
CA LEU A 82 60.12 13.94 -50.52
C LEU A 82 59.14 14.97 -49.94
N LEU A 83 58.11 15.38 -50.70
CA LEU A 83 57.06 16.28 -50.20
C LEU A 83 56.25 15.63 -49.08
N GLU A 84 55.85 14.36 -49.23
CA GLU A 84 55.17 13.61 -48.17
C GLU A 84 56.03 13.50 -46.91
N LYS A 85 57.33 13.18 -47.05
CA LYS A 85 58.29 13.17 -45.93
C LYS A 85 58.43 14.55 -45.29
N ALA A 86 58.39 15.62 -46.07
CA ALA A 86 58.41 16.99 -45.56
C ALA A 86 57.15 17.30 -44.74
N ASP A 87 55.98 16.84 -45.19
CA ASP A 87 54.71 17.03 -44.48
C ASP A 87 54.65 16.26 -43.16
N VAL A 88 55.08 15.00 -43.17
CA VAL A 88 55.20 14.19 -41.95
C VAL A 88 56.20 14.82 -40.97
N GLY A 89 57.34 15.28 -41.48
CA GLY A 89 58.35 15.95 -40.66
C GLY A 89 57.87 17.29 -40.08
N LEU A 90 57.11 18.08 -40.83
CA LEU A 90 56.49 19.32 -40.35
C LEU A 90 55.49 19.04 -39.22
N ALA A 91 54.63 18.04 -39.38
CA ALA A 91 53.68 17.65 -38.34
C ALA A 91 54.40 17.16 -37.07
N ALA A 92 55.48 16.40 -37.22
CA ALA A 92 56.32 15.97 -36.10
C ALA A 92 57.03 17.16 -35.41
N SER A 93 57.54 18.13 -36.18
CA SER A 93 58.17 19.35 -35.66
C SER A 93 57.18 20.19 -34.86
N ALA A 94 55.95 20.38 -35.35
CA ALA A 94 54.91 21.11 -34.62
C ALA A 94 54.59 20.44 -33.27
N LYS A 95 54.52 19.11 -33.25
CA LYS A 95 54.36 18.35 -32.00
C LYS A 95 55.55 18.54 -31.04
N ALA A 96 56.78 18.60 -31.54
CA ALA A 96 57.96 18.86 -30.73
C ALA A 96 57.93 20.27 -30.11
N GLU A 97 57.47 21.28 -30.86
CA GLU A 97 57.26 22.65 -30.35
C GLU A 97 56.21 22.69 -29.24
N ASP A 98 55.06 22.02 -29.42
CA ASP A 98 54.02 21.93 -28.38
C ASP A 98 54.55 21.25 -27.10
N ILE A 99 55.35 20.18 -27.25
CA ILE A 99 55.97 19.49 -26.12
C ILE A 99 56.98 20.38 -25.42
N PHE A 100 57.78 21.14 -26.17
CA PHE A 100 58.74 22.09 -25.61
C PHE A 100 58.04 23.19 -24.83
N HIS A 101 56.99 23.78 -25.39
CA HIS A 101 56.18 24.78 -24.71
C HIS A 101 55.54 24.24 -23.42
N ASN A 102 55.04 23.00 -23.45
CA ASN A 102 54.52 22.34 -22.24
C ASN A 102 55.60 22.10 -21.18
N ALA A 103 56.84 21.80 -21.61
CA ALA A 103 57.98 21.68 -20.70
C ALA A 103 58.32 23.02 -20.04
N GLU A 104 58.30 24.13 -20.80
CA GLU A 104 58.51 25.48 -20.27
C GLU A 104 57.43 25.89 -19.27
N MET A 105 56.15 25.65 -19.61
CA MET A 105 55.05 25.89 -18.69
C MET A 105 55.21 25.06 -17.40
N SER A 106 55.54 23.77 -17.55
CA SER A 106 55.80 22.89 -16.40
C SER A 106 56.96 23.41 -15.54
N PHE A 107 58.02 23.92 -16.15
CA PHE A 107 59.15 24.52 -15.43
C PHE A 107 58.74 25.79 -14.66
N GLN A 108 57.96 26.66 -15.29
CA GLN A 108 57.44 27.90 -14.70
C GLN A 108 56.50 27.61 -13.52
N ASP A 109 55.62 26.61 -13.65
CA ASP A 109 54.67 26.20 -12.60
C ASP A 109 55.33 25.39 -11.45
N GLY A 110 56.64 25.15 -11.54
CA GLY A 110 57.40 24.36 -10.58
C GLY A 110 57.16 22.85 -10.67
N HIS A 111 56.60 22.36 -11.77
CA HIS A 111 56.45 20.93 -12.11
C HIS A 111 57.78 20.39 -12.67
N LEU A 112 58.87 20.56 -11.91
CA LEU A 112 60.23 20.33 -12.40
C LEU A 112 60.47 18.87 -12.82
N ALA A 113 59.86 17.90 -12.13
CA ALA A 113 59.94 16.49 -12.52
C ALA A 113 59.39 16.24 -13.94
N HIS A 114 58.24 16.86 -14.22
CA HIS A 114 57.55 16.73 -15.51
C HIS A 114 58.32 17.48 -16.60
N ALA A 115 58.74 18.72 -16.33
CA ALA A 115 59.57 19.50 -17.23
C ALA A 115 60.85 18.75 -17.64
N ALA A 116 61.59 18.19 -16.66
CA ALA A 116 62.79 17.40 -16.93
C ALA A 116 62.51 16.18 -17.82
N SER A 117 61.40 15.48 -17.59
CA SER A 117 61.00 14.34 -18.43
C SER A 117 60.71 14.77 -19.88
N LEU A 118 60.00 15.89 -20.08
CA LEU A 118 59.67 16.40 -21.41
C LEU A 118 60.92 16.91 -22.16
N TYR A 119 61.83 17.60 -21.48
CA TYR A 119 63.10 18.02 -22.09
C TYR A 119 63.95 16.81 -22.49
N ARG A 120 64.08 15.78 -21.63
CA ARG A 120 64.80 14.53 -21.99
C ARG A 120 64.18 13.83 -23.20
N TYR A 121 62.85 13.81 -23.29
CA TYR A 121 62.15 13.26 -24.44
C TYR A 121 62.52 13.99 -25.74
N LEU A 122 62.49 15.34 -25.73
CA LEU A 122 62.85 16.15 -26.90
C LEU A 122 64.29 15.95 -27.33
N ILE A 123 65.22 15.85 -26.37
CA ILE A 123 66.64 15.61 -26.65
C ILE A 123 66.84 14.28 -27.41
N GLN A 124 66.03 13.27 -27.10
CA GLN A 124 66.09 11.94 -27.71
C GLN A 124 65.26 11.86 -29.01
N ASP A 125 64.41 12.85 -29.29
CA ASP A 125 63.55 12.88 -30.47
C ASP A 125 64.34 13.34 -31.72
N SER A 126 64.58 12.41 -32.63
CA SER A 126 65.27 12.67 -33.89
C SER A 126 64.45 13.54 -34.86
N SER A 127 63.12 13.58 -34.68
CA SER A 127 62.22 14.39 -35.50
C SER A 127 62.15 15.85 -35.05
N ALA A 128 62.54 16.15 -33.80
CA ALA A 128 62.65 17.53 -33.31
C ALA A 128 63.72 18.30 -34.10
N ALA A 129 63.52 19.62 -34.25
CA ALA A 129 64.52 20.49 -34.86
C ALA A 129 65.82 20.52 -34.02
N PRO A 130 67.01 20.64 -34.63
CA PRO A 130 68.28 20.74 -33.90
C PRO A 130 68.29 21.84 -32.84
N GLU A 131 67.66 22.98 -33.13
CA GLU A 131 67.53 24.11 -32.22
C GLU A 131 66.69 23.75 -31.00
N ILE A 132 65.52 23.12 -31.18
CA ILE A 132 64.66 22.66 -30.07
C ILE A 132 65.40 21.68 -29.17
N ARG A 133 66.17 20.75 -29.75
CA ARG A 133 66.98 19.80 -28.95
C ARG A 133 68.04 20.51 -28.12
N ARG A 134 68.72 21.50 -28.69
CA ARG A 134 69.72 22.30 -27.98
C ARG A 134 69.08 23.10 -26.84
N ASP A 135 67.98 23.79 -27.12
CA ASP A 135 67.26 24.57 -26.10
C ASP A 135 66.70 23.65 -25.00
N ALA A 136 66.28 22.43 -25.34
CA ALA A 136 65.86 21.42 -24.37
C ALA A 136 67.04 20.93 -23.50
N GLN A 137 68.26 20.81 -24.03
CA GLN A 137 69.46 20.51 -23.25
C GLN A 137 69.76 21.63 -22.25
N ASP A 138 69.72 22.88 -22.70
CA ASP A 138 69.98 24.05 -21.86
C ASP A 138 68.92 24.17 -20.74
N ASN A 139 67.63 24.01 -21.07
CA ASN A 139 66.55 24.05 -20.09
C ASN A 139 66.54 22.83 -19.15
N LEU A 140 66.96 21.65 -19.60
CA LEU A 140 67.15 20.50 -18.72
C LEU A 140 68.22 20.80 -17.67
N ALA A 141 69.37 21.36 -18.06
CA ALA A 141 70.42 21.74 -17.12
C ALA A 141 69.94 22.77 -16.09
N LEU A 142 69.15 23.78 -16.52
CA LEU A 142 68.51 24.75 -15.62
C LEU A 142 67.52 24.07 -14.66
N THR A 143 66.72 23.13 -15.16
CA THR A 143 65.76 22.35 -14.36
C THR A 143 66.48 21.55 -13.28
N GLU A 144 67.55 20.84 -13.65
CA GLU A 144 68.34 20.02 -12.73
C GLU A 144 69.10 20.88 -11.70
N ALA A 145 69.59 22.06 -12.09
CA ALA A 145 70.18 23.02 -11.16
C ALA A 145 69.15 23.50 -10.12
N LYS A 146 67.95 23.89 -10.56
CA LYS A 146 66.85 24.30 -9.68
C LYS A 146 66.41 23.19 -8.74
N GLN A 147 66.37 21.93 -9.23
CA GLN A 147 66.09 20.78 -8.38
C GLN A 147 67.14 20.60 -7.28
N LYS A 148 68.44 20.74 -7.61
CA LYS A 148 69.53 20.66 -6.61
C LYS A 148 69.42 21.75 -5.54
N GLU A 149 69.08 22.98 -5.94
CA GLU A 149 68.87 24.09 -5.01
C GLU A 149 67.70 23.84 -4.04
N MET A 150 66.67 23.11 -4.47
CA MET A 150 65.50 22.79 -3.66
C MET A 150 65.72 21.63 -2.67
N VAL A 151 66.82 20.87 -2.75
CA VAL A 151 67.08 19.69 -1.89
C VAL A 151 66.91 19.97 -0.39
N PRO A 152 67.48 21.05 0.20
CA PRO A 152 67.32 21.30 1.63
C PRO A 152 65.85 21.58 2.00
N ALA A 153 65.15 22.37 1.20
CA ALA A 153 63.75 22.71 1.42
C ALA A 153 62.84 21.48 1.30
N MET A 154 63.07 20.61 0.31
CA MET A 154 62.28 19.39 0.13
C MET A 154 62.55 18.36 1.23
N ASN A 155 63.77 18.27 1.77
CA ASN A 155 64.04 17.45 2.95
C ASN A 155 63.31 17.96 4.20
N GLN A 156 63.26 19.27 4.43
CA GLN A 156 62.46 19.84 5.51
C GLN A 156 60.97 19.57 5.32
N LEU A 157 60.48 19.69 4.07
CA LEU A 157 59.10 19.39 3.73
C LEU A 157 58.77 17.91 3.96
N LEU A 158 59.71 17.00 3.68
CA LEU A 158 59.54 15.58 3.97
C LEU A 158 59.38 15.34 5.48
N GLN A 159 60.18 15.98 6.32
CA GLN A 159 60.04 15.87 7.78
C GLN A 159 58.69 16.42 8.26
N LYS A 160 58.19 17.51 7.66
CA LYS A 160 56.84 18.04 7.94
C LYS A 160 55.74 17.05 7.53
N ALA A 161 55.85 16.45 6.35
CA ALA A 161 54.91 15.42 5.89
C ALA A 161 54.86 14.21 6.84
N ILE A 162 56.03 13.74 7.28
CA ILE A 162 56.15 12.64 8.25
C ILE A 162 55.50 13.03 9.59
N ALA A 163 55.77 14.23 10.09
CA ALA A 163 55.16 14.73 11.31
C ALA A 163 53.63 14.84 11.18
N ALA A 164 53.13 15.33 10.05
CA ALA A 164 51.70 15.42 9.77
C ALA A 164 51.04 14.03 9.70
N TYR A 165 51.70 13.05 9.07
CA TYR A 165 51.24 11.65 9.06
C TYR A 165 51.15 11.09 10.48
N ASN A 166 52.19 11.27 11.30
CA ASN A 166 52.23 10.79 12.69
C ASN A 166 51.16 11.46 13.57
N ALA A 167 50.82 12.73 13.27
CA ALA A 167 49.72 13.45 13.88
C ALA A 167 48.33 13.06 13.34
N LYS A 168 48.25 12.05 12.45
CA LYS A 168 47.02 11.61 11.74
C LYS A 168 46.38 12.70 10.88
N ASN A 169 47.13 13.73 10.51
CA ASN A 169 46.70 14.77 9.58
C ASN A 169 47.11 14.37 8.15
N TYR A 170 46.38 13.42 7.59
CA TYR A 170 46.72 12.79 6.31
C TYR A 170 46.60 13.74 5.11
N ASP A 171 45.68 14.71 5.15
CA ASP A 171 45.54 15.70 4.06
C ASP A 171 46.76 16.63 3.98
N ALA A 172 47.26 17.10 5.12
CA ALA A 172 48.48 17.92 5.16
C ALA A 172 49.71 17.11 4.71
N ALA A 173 49.84 15.87 5.18
CA ALA A 173 50.92 14.99 4.79
C ALA A 173 50.92 14.74 3.27
N GLU A 174 49.76 14.42 2.68
CA GLU A 174 49.62 14.19 1.24
C GLU A 174 49.94 15.43 0.40
N ALA A 175 49.52 16.63 0.84
CA ALA A 175 49.84 17.88 0.15
C ALA A 175 51.36 18.18 0.12
N ASP A 176 52.05 17.94 1.24
CA ASP A 176 53.50 18.11 1.33
C ASP A 176 54.23 17.06 0.47
N LEU A 177 53.80 15.79 0.52
CA LEU A 177 54.35 14.70 -0.31
C LEU A 177 54.16 14.96 -1.81
N TYR A 178 52.97 15.46 -2.20
CA TYR A 178 52.67 15.83 -3.58
C TYR A 178 53.62 16.91 -4.09
N THR A 179 53.93 17.91 -3.26
CA THR A 179 54.87 19.00 -3.60
C THR A 179 56.27 18.45 -3.83
N ILE A 180 56.73 17.54 -2.96
CA ILE A 180 58.02 16.85 -3.13
C ILE A 180 58.05 16.08 -4.45
N ARG A 181 57.03 15.27 -4.74
CA ARG A 181 56.95 14.49 -5.98
C ARG A 181 56.93 15.36 -7.23
N LYS A 182 56.16 16.45 -7.22
CA LYS A 182 56.07 17.42 -8.33
C LYS A 182 57.43 18.09 -8.62
N SER A 183 58.24 18.31 -7.58
CA SER A 183 59.59 18.88 -7.73
C SER A 183 60.60 17.91 -8.35
N GLY A 184 60.42 16.59 -8.18
CA GLY A 184 61.35 15.57 -8.74
C GLY A 184 62.77 15.67 -8.20
N VAL A 185 62.95 16.30 -7.04
CA VAL A 185 64.25 16.51 -6.40
C VAL A 185 64.80 15.18 -5.90
N ASP A 186 66.09 14.94 -6.13
CA ASP A 186 66.82 13.82 -5.56
C ASP A 186 67.14 14.09 -4.08
N LEU A 187 66.44 13.40 -3.19
CA LEU A 187 66.61 13.41 -1.73
C LEU A 187 67.64 12.38 -1.25
N GLY A 188 68.41 11.75 -2.15
CA GLY A 188 69.40 10.73 -1.84
C GLY A 188 68.75 9.48 -1.23
N ASN A 189 69.20 9.10 -0.03
CA ASN A 189 68.69 7.91 0.68
C ASN A 189 67.19 7.98 0.99
N ASN A 190 66.58 9.17 0.92
CA ASN A 190 65.17 9.38 1.22
C ASN A 190 64.25 9.34 -0.02
N ASN A 191 64.76 9.05 -1.22
CA ASN A 191 63.97 9.08 -2.46
C ASN A 191 62.70 8.22 -2.43
N ASN A 192 62.74 7.08 -1.75
CA ASN A 192 61.60 6.16 -1.66
C ASN A 192 60.64 6.47 -0.51
N VAL A 193 61.02 7.39 0.39
CA VAL A 193 60.24 7.71 1.58
C VAL A 193 58.91 8.37 1.21
N PRO A 194 58.84 9.38 0.31
CA PRO A 194 57.57 9.96 -0.07
C PRO A 194 56.54 8.94 -0.57
N ALA A 195 56.93 8.08 -1.51
CA ALA A 195 56.06 7.04 -2.07
C ALA A 195 55.61 6.03 -0.99
N THR A 196 56.48 5.72 -0.03
CA THR A 196 56.12 4.84 1.10
C THR A 196 55.03 5.48 1.95
N TYR A 197 55.16 6.75 2.30
CA TYR A 197 54.15 7.47 3.09
C TYR A 197 52.86 7.72 2.32
N GLU A 198 52.90 7.98 1.01
CA GLU A 198 51.70 8.05 0.16
C GLU A 198 50.91 6.74 0.23
N ASN A 199 51.59 5.59 0.12
CA ASN A 199 50.96 4.28 0.26
C ASN A 199 50.39 4.03 1.67
N LEU A 200 51.12 4.40 2.72
CA LEU A 200 50.64 4.28 4.10
C LEU A 200 49.39 5.16 4.33
N ILE A 201 49.38 6.39 3.82
CA ILE A 201 48.21 7.28 3.87
C ILE A 201 47.01 6.62 3.16
N ALA A 202 47.21 6.07 1.96
CA ALA A 202 46.15 5.39 1.23
C ALA A 202 45.57 4.20 2.02
N GLN A 203 46.43 3.37 2.62
CA GLN A 203 46.00 2.26 3.48
C GLN A 203 45.22 2.75 4.70
N GLN A 204 45.66 3.83 5.35
CA GLN A 204 44.95 4.42 6.49
C GLN A 204 43.58 4.97 6.10
N ARG A 205 43.46 5.64 4.94
CA ARG A 205 42.17 6.12 4.42
C ARG A 205 41.21 4.96 4.16
N VAL A 206 41.67 3.87 3.53
CA VAL A 206 40.86 2.66 3.32
C VAL A 206 40.41 2.06 4.65
N ALA A 207 41.30 1.98 5.64
CA ALA A 207 40.97 1.50 6.97
C ALA A 207 39.91 2.38 7.66
N GLN A 208 40.02 3.71 7.57
CA GLN A 208 39.02 4.65 8.10
C GLN A 208 37.65 4.49 7.42
N VAL A 209 37.62 4.39 6.09
CA VAL A 209 36.37 4.16 5.35
C VAL A 209 35.73 2.83 5.76
N ASN A 210 36.51 1.76 5.87
CA ASN A 210 36.02 0.46 6.33
C ASN A 210 35.48 0.52 7.76
N ALA A 211 36.11 1.28 8.66
CA ALA A 211 35.63 1.49 10.01
C ALA A 211 34.29 2.24 10.04
N ILE A 212 34.12 3.26 9.19
CA ILE A 212 32.84 3.99 9.04
C ILE A 212 31.75 3.05 8.53
N ILE A 213 32.04 2.27 7.48
CA ILE A 213 31.08 1.29 6.93
C ILE A 213 30.69 0.25 7.99
N ALA A 214 31.65 -0.25 8.77
CA ALA A 214 31.38 -1.20 9.84
C ALA A 214 30.50 -0.59 10.95
N ALA A 215 30.77 0.65 11.34
CA ALA A 215 29.96 1.38 12.33
C ALA A 215 28.52 1.64 11.82
N GLU A 216 28.35 2.01 10.56
CA GLU A 216 27.02 2.19 9.96
C GLU A 216 26.25 0.87 9.86
N LYS A 217 26.92 -0.22 9.48
CA LYS A 217 26.31 -1.57 9.49
C LYS A 217 25.88 -1.98 10.89
N ALA A 218 26.70 -1.75 11.91
CA ALA A 218 26.35 -2.05 13.30
C ALA A 218 25.14 -1.21 13.77
N LYS A 219 25.10 0.09 13.43
CA LYS A 219 23.96 0.97 13.72
C LYS A 219 22.67 0.51 13.02
N ALA A 220 22.77 0.10 11.75
CA ALA A 220 21.64 -0.43 10.99
C ALA A 220 21.13 -1.76 11.57
N ALA A 221 22.03 -2.66 11.98
CA ALA A 221 21.68 -3.91 12.65
C ALA A 221 20.95 -3.68 13.98
N ALA A 222 21.46 -2.77 14.83
CA ALA A 222 20.80 -2.41 16.08
C ALA A 222 19.41 -1.79 15.86
N ALA A 223 19.25 -0.95 14.83
CA ALA A 223 17.95 -0.39 14.47
C ALA A 223 16.97 -1.47 13.96
N ALA A 224 17.45 -2.44 13.18
CA ALA A 224 16.64 -3.56 12.70
C ALA A 224 16.18 -4.45 13.86
N GLU A 225 17.06 -4.76 14.80
CA GLU A 225 16.72 -5.54 16.00
C GLU A 225 15.68 -4.81 16.87
N SER A 226 15.83 -3.50 17.07
CA SER A 226 14.86 -2.68 17.79
C SER A 226 13.47 -2.71 17.13
N ARG A 227 13.41 -2.57 15.79
CA ARG A 227 12.16 -2.67 15.02
C ARG A 227 11.51 -4.06 15.14
N LEU A 228 12.31 -5.12 15.07
CA LEU A 228 11.81 -6.49 15.22
C LEU A 228 11.24 -6.71 16.63
N LYS A 229 11.91 -6.19 17.67
CA LYS A 229 11.40 -6.25 19.05
C LYS A 229 10.07 -5.49 19.20
N ALA A 230 9.98 -4.29 18.64
CA ALA A 230 8.73 -3.52 18.65
C ALA A 230 7.59 -4.23 17.89
N GLN A 231 7.89 -4.85 16.74
CA GLN A 231 6.92 -5.63 15.97
C GLN A 231 6.43 -6.85 16.75
N ARG A 232 7.32 -7.57 17.45
CA ARG A 232 6.94 -8.70 18.32
C ARG A 232 6.04 -8.25 19.47
N GLN A 233 6.38 -7.14 20.12
CA GLN A 233 5.54 -6.58 21.19
C GLN A 233 4.16 -6.15 20.67
N ALA A 234 4.10 -5.51 19.50
CA ALA A 234 2.83 -5.14 18.86
C ALA A 234 2.00 -6.38 18.48
N ALA A 235 2.63 -7.43 17.97
CA ALA A 235 1.95 -8.70 17.65
C ALA A 235 1.40 -9.39 18.91
N GLN A 236 2.17 -9.43 20.00
CA GLN A 236 1.73 -9.96 21.30
C GLN A 236 0.55 -9.16 21.85
N ALA A 237 0.62 -7.83 21.82
CA ALA A 237 -0.49 -6.96 22.26
C ALA A 237 -1.75 -7.17 21.42
N ALA A 238 -1.60 -7.32 20.09
CA ALA A 238 -2.72 -7.61 19.19
C ALA A 238 -3.35 -8.97 19.47
N GLN A 239 -2.55 -9.99 19.79
CA GLN A 239 -3.05 -11.31 20.18
C GLN A 239 -3.81 -11.24 21.52
N ALA A 240 -3.23 -10.59 22.54
CA ALA A 240 -3.90 -10.40 23.83
C ALA A 240 -5.25 -9.66 23.67
N ALA A 241 -5.31 -8.64 22.80
CA ALA A 241 -6.55 -7.93 22.51
C ALA A 241 -7.60 -8.82 21.81
N LYS A 242 -7.19 -9.74 20.93
CA LYS A 242 -8.09 -10.73 20.31
C LYS A 242 -8.64 -11.70 21.34
N GLU A 243 -7.78 -12.23 22.21
CA GLU A 243 -8.17 -13.14 23.30
C GLU A 243 -9.15 -12.46 24.26
N ALA A 244 -8.90 -11.20 24.63
CA ALA A 244 -9.81 -10.41 25.47
C ALA A 244 -11.19 -10.21 24.82
N LYS A 245 -11.23 -9.90 23.51
CA LYS A 245 -12.49 -9.77 22.76
C LYS A 245 -13.25 -11.10 22.70
N LEU A 246 -12.55 -12.21 22.47
CA LEU A 246 -13.16 -13.53 22.46
C LEU A 246 -13.75 -13.89 23.83
N ALA A 247 -13.01 -13.63 24.92
CA ALA A 247 -13.49 -13.84 26.27
C ALA A 247 -14.74 -12.99 26.58
N MET A 248 -14.77 -11.73 26.12
CA MET A 248 -15.94 -10.87 26.27
C MET A 248 -17.15 -11.41 25.50
N ALA A 249 -16.95 -11.84 24.25
CA ALA A 249 -18.00 -12.45 23.44
C ALA A 249 -18.56 -13.73 24.08
N GLN A 250 -17.70 -14.59 24.63
CA GLN A 250 -18.11 -15.79 25.37
C GLN A 250 -18.93 -15.43 26.61
N ARG A 251 -18.55 -14.41 27.37
CA ARG A 251 -19.34 -13.91 28.52
C ARG A 251 -20.71 -13.40 28.09
N GLN A 252 -20.78 -12.66 26.99
CA GLN A 252 -22.05 -12.17 26.44
C GLN A 252 -22.94 -13.33 25.98
N ALA A 253 -22.38 -14.32 25.28
CA ALA A 253 -23.11 -15.52 24.85
C ALA A 253 -23.65 -16.32 26.05
N ALA A 254 -22.83 -16.50 27.10
CA ALA A 254 -23.26 -17.16 28.34
C ALA A 254 -24.38 -16.39 29.06
N ALA A 255 -24.27 -15.05 29.14
CA ALA A 255 -25.32 -14.21 29.72
C ALA A 255 -26.64 -14.30 28.94
N HIS A 256 -26.59 -14.28 27.61
CA HIS A 256 -27.78 -14.45 26.77
C HIS A 256 -28.41 -15.85 26.92
N ALA A 257 -27.59 -16.90 26.98
CA ALA A 257 -28.08 -18.26 27.23
C ALA A 257 -28.78 -18.37 28.60
N ALA A 258 -28.23 -17.73 29.64
CA ALA A 258 -28.86 -17.67 30.96
C ALA A 258 -30.20 -16.91 30.93
N GLN A 259 -30.29 -15.80 30.20
CA GLN A 259 -31.53 -15.05 30.02
C GLN A 259 -32.61 -15.89 29.32
N LEU A 260 -32.26 -16.63 28.26
CA LEU A 260 -33.18 -17.53 27.58
C LEU A 260 -33.66 -18.67 28.49
N ALA A 261 -32.78 -19.25 29.30
CA ALA A 261 -33.14 -20.28 30.27
C ALA A 261 -34.13 -19.73 31.32
N ALA A 262 -33.86 -18.53 31.86
CA ALA A 262 -34.77 -17.87 32.79
C ALA A 262 -36.13 -17.55 32.17
N ALA A 263 -36.16 -17.10 30.92
CA ALA A 263 -37.40 -16.84 30.18
C ALA A 263 -38.24 -18.12 29.98
N ARG A 264 -37.59 -19.25 29.65
CA ARG A 264 -38.25 -20.57 29.54
C ARG A 264 -38.85 -21.01 30.88
N GLN A 265 -38.08 -20.93 31.97
CA GLN A 265 -38.58 -21.24 33.31
C GLN A 265 -39.78 -20.36 33.70
N ALA A 266 -39.74 -19.07 33.38
CA ALA A 266 -40.86 -18.17 33.63
C ALA A 266 -42.10 -18.55 32.79
N GLN A 267 -41.92 -18.99 31.55
CA GLN A 267 -43.02 -19.46 30.70
C GLN A 267 -43.62 -20.78 31.21
N GLU A 268 -42.78 -21.72 31.63
CA GLU A 268 -43.21 -22.98 32.26
C GLU A 268 -43.98 -22.71 33.56
N ALA A 269 -43.50 -21.80 34.41
CA ALA A 269 -44.19 -21.39 35.63
C ALA A 269 -45.56 -20.75 35.34
N LYS A 270 -45.65 -19.89 34.31
CA LYS A 270 -46.93 -19.31 33.86
C LYS A 270 -47.89 -20.39 33.33
N ALA A 271 -47.40 -21.35 32.55
CA ALA A 271 -48.20 -22.45 32.05
C ALA A 271 -48.72 -23.34 33.18
N ALA A 272 -47.88 -23.65 34.17
CA ALA A 272 -48.28 -24.39 35.36
C ALA A 272 -49.34 -23.65 36.19
N ALA A 273 -49.17 -22.33 36.38
CA ALA A 273 -50.16 -21.49 37.06
C ALA A 273 -51.50 -21.46 36.33
N ALA A 274 -51.49 -21.32 35.00
CA ALA A 274 -52.69 -21.37 34.17
C ALA A 274 -53.39 -22.74 34.23
N ALA A 275 -52.62 -23.83 34.18
CA ALA A 275 -53.14 -25.19 34.33
C ALA A 275 -53.79 -25.40 35.71
N HIS A 276 -53.18 -24.88 36.77
CA HIS A 276 -53.74 -24.91 38.12
C HIS A 276 -55.03 -24.10 38.23
N GLN A 277 -55.08 -22.89 37.64
CA GLN A 277 -56.28 -22.06 37.61
C GLN A 277 -57.42 -22.74 36.83
N LEU A 278 -57.13 -23.37 35.69
CA LEU A 278 -58.10 -24.15 34.93
C LEU A 278 -58.61 -25.35 35.74
N ALA A 279 -57.73 -26.05 36.47
CA ALA A 279 -58.14 -27.14 37.36
C ALA A 279 -59.07 -26.64 38.47
N MET A 280 -58.80 -25.48 39.08
CA MET A 280 -59.69 -24.86 40.06
C MET A 280 -61.04 -24.47 39.45
N GLN A 281 -61.07 -23.90 38.24
CA GLN A 281 -62.32 -23.58 37.53
C GLN A 281 -63.14 -24.84 37.23
N LYS A 282 -62.50 -25.92 36.78
CA LYS A 282 -63.16 -27.22 36.55
C LYS A 282 -63.73 -27.79 37.85
N ALA A 283 -62.97 -27.73 38.95
CA ALA A 283 -63.45 -28.18 40.25
C ALA A 283 -64.65 -27.35 40.73
N ALA A 284 -64.60 -26.02 40.58
CA ALA A 284 -65.72 -25.13 40.91
C ALA A 284 -66.96 -25.39 40.03
N ALA A 285 -66.76 -25.61 38.73
CA ALA A 285 -67.85 -25.96 37.81
C ALA A 285 -68.49 -27.32 38.14
N ALA A 286 -67.68 -28.32 38.47
CA ALA A 286 -68.17 -29.62 38.93
C ALA A 286 -68.96 -29.51 40.24
N ALA A 287 -68.47 -28.71 41.20
CA ALA A 287 -69.19 -28.43 42.44
C ALA A 287 -70.52 -27.69 42.18
N ALA A 288 -70.55 -26.72 41.26
CA ALA A 288 -71.76 -26.01 40.87
C ALA A 288 -72.77 -26.93 40.16
N LEU A 289 -72.30 -27.84 39.30
CA LEU A 289 -73.15 -28.84 38.64
C LEU A 289 -73.76 -29.80 39.69
N ALA A 290 -72.95 -30.31 40.61
CA ALA A 290 -73.43 -31.16 41.70
C ALA A 290 -74.47 -30.44 42.58
N ALA A 291 -74.26 -29.15 42.88
CA ALA A 291 -75.23 -28.34 43.60
C ALA A 291 -76.53 -28.15 42.80
N HIS A 292 -76.45 -27.93 41.48
CA HIS A 292 -77.62 -27.83 40.61
C HIS A 292 -78.38 -29.15 40.51
N GLU A 293 -77.70 -30.28 40.34
CA GLU A 293 -78.30 -31.62 40.35
C GLU A 293 -79.04 -31.88 41.66
N GLN A 294 -78.44 -31.51 42.80
CA GLN A 294 -79.07 -31.60 44.11
C GLN A 294 -80.33 -30.73 44.21
N GLN A 295 -80.30 -29.52 43.66
CA GLN A 295 -81.47 -28.63 43.59
C GLN A 295 -82.57 -29.19 42.69
N VAL A 296 -82.23 -29.76 41.53
CA VAL A 296 -83.18 -30.42 40.62
C VAL A 296 -83.81 -31.63 41.31
N GLN A 297 -83.04 -32.45 42.02
CA GLN A 297 -83.57 -33.57 42.80
C GLN A 297 -84.55 -33.10 43.89
N GLN A 298 -84.24 -32.00 44.59
CA GLN A 298 -85.15 -31.40 45.56
C GLN A 298 -86.45 -30.88 44.91
N GLN A 299 -86.37 -30.24 43.74
CA GLN A 299 -87.55 -29.80 42.99
C GLN A 299 -88.39 -30.97 42.47
N LEU A 300 -87.74 -32.04 42.00
CA LEU A 300 -88.43 -33.25 41.54
C LEU A 300 -89.16 -33.92 42.70
N ALA A 301 -88.52 -34.03 43.87
CA ALA A 301 -89.15 -34.53 45.10
C ALA A 301 -90.34 -33.64 45.51
N ALA A 302 -90.22 -32.32 45.41
CA ALA A 302 -91.31 -31.40 45.68
C ALA A 302 -92.48 -31.55 44.68
N GLN A 303 -92.21 -31.73 43.38
CA GLN A 303 -93.24 -32.00 42.37
C GLN A 303 -93.95 -33.34 42.58
N GLN A 304 -93.21 -34.38 42.94
CA GLN A 304 -93.79 -35.69 43.27
C GLN A 304 -94.76 -35.57 44.45
N ASN A 305 -94.36 -34.86 45.52
CA ASN A 305 -95.26 -34.56 46.63
C ASN A 305 -96.51 -33.77 46.19
N GLN A 306 -96.37 -32.78 45.29
CA GLN A 306 -97.53 -32.06 44.75
C GLN A 306 -98.46 -32.97 43.93
N GLN A 307 -97.92 -33.86 43.09
CA GLN A 307 -98.72 -34.82 42.32
C GLN A 307 -99.42 -35.83 43.23
N GLU A 308 -98.77 -36.32 44.27
CA GLU A 308 -99.41 -37.19 45.26
C GLU A 308 -100.56 -36.48 45.97
N THR A 309 -100.37 -35.21 46.32
CA THR A 309 -101.41 -34.37 46.91
C THR A 309 -102.61 -34.19 45.97
N GLN A 310 -102.35 -33.95 44.67
CA GLN A 310 -103.40 -33.86 43.65
C GLN A 310 -104.12 -35.19 43.42
N ARG A 311 -103.41 -36.32 43.41
CA ARG A 311 -104.01 -37.66 43.31
C ARG A 311 -104.87 -37.98 44.52
N ALA A 312 -104.45 -37.58 45.72
CA ALA A 312 -105.26 -37.72 46.93
C ALA A 312 -106.55 -36.89 46.83
N ALA A 313 -106.47 -35.65 46.33
CA ALA A 313 -107.62 -34.79 46.09
C ALA A 313 -108.59 -35.40 45.04
N GLN A 314 -108.07 -35.92 43.93
CA GLN A 314 -108.87 -36.58 42.89
C GLN A 314 -109.57 -37.85 43.40
N ARG A 315 -108.90 -38.66 44.23
CA ARG A 315 -109.52 -39.82 44.89
C ARG A 315 -110.67 -39.41 45.81
N SER A 316 -110.53 -38.29 46.52
CA SER A 316 -111.62 -37.74 47.35
C SER A 316 -112.82 -37.28 46.50
N ALA A 317 -112.56 -36.64 45.35
CA ALA A 317 -113.60 -36.19 44.44
C ALA A 317 -114.34 -37.37 43.77
N ALA A 318 -113.61 -38.42 43.40
CA ALA A 318 -114.19 -39.65 42.85
C ALA A 318 -115.07 -40.39 43.88
N ALA A 319 -114.66 -40.44 45.15
CA ALA A 319 -115.46 -41.01 46.22
C ALA A 319 -116.78 -40.23 46.44
N LEU A 320 -116.73 -38.90 46.34
CA LEU A 320 -117.91 -38.04 46.45
C LEU A 320 -118.90 -38.22 45.28
N ALA A 321 -118.37 -38.46 44.06
CA ALA A 321 -119.19 -38.75 42.88
C ALA A 321 -119.89 -40.11 42.97
N ALA A 322 -119.19 -41.14 43.46
CA ALA A 322 -119.78 -42.47 43.68
C ALA A 322 -120.91 -42.44 44.73
N GLN A 323 -120.78 -41.61 45.76
CA GLN A 323 -121.82 -41.41 46.78
C GLN A 323 -123.10 -40.79 46.19
N LYS A 324 -122.97 -39.80 45.30
CA LYS A 324 -124.12 -39.17 44.64
C LYS A 324 -124.82 -40.09 43.63
N GLN A 325 -124.09 -41.02 43.02
CA GLN A 325 -124.67 -41.99 42.08
C GLN A 325 -125.51 -43.05 42.83
N ALA A 326 -125.07 -43.48 44.01
CA ALA A 326 -125.83 -44.40 44.87
C ALA A 326 -127.14 -43.78 45.39
N GLU A 327 -127.18 -42.47 45.66
CA GLU A 327 -128.39 -41.76 46.07
C GLU A 327 -129.44 -41.63 44.93
N GLN A 328 -128.99 -41.56 43.67
CA GLN A 328 -129.88 -41.49 42.51
C GLN A 328 -130.53 -42.84 42.18
N GLU A 329 -129.83 -43.96 42.36
CA GLU A 329 -130.39 -45.30 42.15
C GLU A 329 -131.43 -45.68 43.23
N ALA A 330 -131.26 -45.21 44.47
CA ALA A 330 -132.25 -45.37 45.54
C ALA A 330 -133.55 -44.59 45.28
N ALA A 331 -133.48 -43.44 44.61
CA ALA A 331 -134.65 -42.63 44.23
C ALA A 331 -135.44 -43.25 43.06
N ALA A 332 -134.76 -43.90 42.11
CA ALA A 332 -135.39 -44.56 40.96
C ALA A 332 -136.19 -45.82 41.36
N ALA A 333 -135.72 -46.58 42.35
CA ALA A 333 -136.43 -47.75 42.87
C ALA A 333 -137.77 -47.40 43.56
N LYS A 334 -137.88 -46.20 44.15
CA LYS A 334 -139.09 -45.73 44.84
C LYS A 334 -140.20 -45.30 43.87
N LEU A 335 -139.83 -44.76 42.70
CA LEU A 335 -140.77 -44.33 41.66
C LEU A 335 -141.42 -45.53 40.92
N ALA A 336 -140.66 -46.62 40.72
CA ALA A 336 -141.15 -47.83 40.06
C ALA A 336 -142.18 -48.62 40.90
N ALA A 337 -142.11 -48.54 42.23
CA ALA A 337 -143.09 -49.15 43.13
C ALA A 337 -144.43 -48.40 43.14
N GLU A 338 -144.42 -47.07 42.92
CA GLU A 338 -145.61 -46.21 42.92
C GLU A 338 -146.43 -46.30 41.62
N GLN A 339 -145.78 -46.54 40.48
CA GLN A 339 -146.48 -46.75 39.20
C GLN A 339 -147.25 -48.08 39.15
N LYS A 340 -146.70 -49.14 39.74
CA LYS A 340 -147.34 -50.47 39.79
C LYS A 340 -148.61 -50.50 40.66
N ALA A 341 -148.73 -49.60 41.64
CA ALA A 341 -149.93 -49.44 42.46
C ALA A 341 -151.06 -48.66 41.77
N ARG A 342 -150.73 -47.78 40.80
CA ARG A 342 -151.73 -47.01 40.04
C ARG A 342 -152.38 -47.81 38.91
N GLU A 343 -151.66 -48.75 38.30
CA GLU A 343 -152.21 -49.63 37.25
C GLU A 343 -153.20 -50.67 37.79
N ALA A 344 -153.02 -51.14 39.04
CA ALA A 344 -153.97 -52.04 39.71
C ALA A 344 -155.30 -51.34 40.09
N ALA A 345 -155.30 -50.03 40.30
CA ALA A 345 -156.50 -49.25 40.60
C ALA A 345 -157.32 -48.91 39.34
N ALA A 346 -156.68 -48.76 38.18
CA ALA A 346 -157.36 -48.50 36.90
C ALA A 346 -158.10 -49.73 36.35
N ALA A 347 -157.61 -50.95 36.61
CA ALA A 347 -158.26 -52.20 36.24
C ALA A 347 -159.60 -52.45 37.00
N LYS A 348 -159.77 -51.85 38.17
CA LYS A 348 -160.98 -52.01 39.01
C LYS A 348 -162.10 -51.03 38.64
N LEU A 349 -161.77 -49.84 38.13
CA LEU A 349 -162.74 -48.82 37.71
C LEU A 349 -163.35 -49.11 36.32
N ALA A 350 -162.61 -49.76 35.42
CA ALA A 350 -163.07 -50.11 34.08
C ALA A 350 -164.05 -51.30 34.05
N ALA A 351 -163.97 -52.21 35.03
CA ALA A 351 -164.90 -53.33 35.18
C ALA A 351 -166.27 -52.89 35.74
N GLU A 352 -166.30 -51.81 36.54
CA GLU A 352 -167.51 -51.29 37.20
C GLU A 352 -168.36 -50.38 36.28
N GLN A 353 -167.75 -49.72 35.29
CA GLN A 353 -168.47 -48.90 34.29
C GLN A 353 -169.13 -49.74 33.17
N LYS A 354 -168.58 -50.92 32.82
CA LYS A 354 -169.18 -51.81 31.82
C LYS A 354 -170.40 -52.57 32.34
N ALA A 355 -170.47 -52.82 33.66
CA ALA A 355 -171.64 -53.43 34.31
C ALA A 355 -172.83 -52.47 34.42
N LYS A 356 -172.59 -51.14 34.42
CA LYS A 356 -173.64 -50.11 34.49
C LYS A 356 -174.27 -49.78 33.13
N GLN A 357 -173.51 -49.89 32.04
CA GLN A 357 -174.02 -49.68 30.67
C GLN A 357 -174.83 -50.86 30.11
N ALA A 358 -174.67 -52.08 30.68
CA ALA A 358 -175.50 -53.23 30.35
C ALA A 358 -176.90 -53.20 31.02
N ALA A 359 -177.08 -52.38 32.08
CA ALA A 359 -178.35 -52.25 32.80
C ALA A 359 -179.24 -51.10 32.27
N GLU A 360 -178.66 -50.04 31.69
CA GLU A 360 -179.42 -48.89 31.17
C GLU A 360 -179.93 -49.07 29.73
N ALA A 361 -179.35 -49.99 28.93
CA ALA A 361 -179.88 -50.33 27.60
C ALA A 361 -181.10 -51.27 27.65
N ALA A 362 -181.36 -51.95 28.78
CA ALA A 362 -182.54 -52.81 28.97
C ALA A 362 -183.79 -52.04 29.46
N ALA A 363 -183.64 -50.78 29.92
CA ALA A 363 -184.72 -50.01 30.54
C ALA A 363 -185.25 -48.83 29.70
N ALA A 364 -184.63 -48.52 28.54
CA ALA A 364 -184.91 -47.30 27.77
C ALA A 364 -185.53 -47.52 26.37
N ALA A 365 -186.23 -48.63 26.12
CA ALA A 365 -187.13 -48.72 24.94
C ALA A 365 -188.27 -49.74 25.05
N ALA A 366 -188.62 -50.20 26.26
CA ALA A 366 -189.95 -50.75 26.59
C ALA A 366 -190.99 -49.62 26.82
N ALA A 367 -190.76 -48.44 26.22
CA ALA A 367 -191.59 -47.24 26.33
C ALA A 367 -191.74 -46.51 24.98
N ARG A 368 -191.86 -47.27 23.88
CA ARG A 368 -192.37 -46.80 22.59
C ARG A 368 -193.17 -47.90 21.88
N GLU A 369 -194.38 -48.14 22.35
CA GLU A 369 -195.54 -48.07 21.46
C GLU A 369 -196.26 -46.76 21.78
N LYS A 370 -196.03 -45.77 20.93
CA LYS A 370 -197.08 -45.28 20.05
C LYS A 370 -196.50 -45.14 18.66
#